data_AF-A0A4R8D977-F1
#
_entry.id   AF-A0A4R8D977-F1
#
_cell.length_a   1.000
_cell.length_b   1.000
_cell.length_c   1.000
_cell.angle_alpha   90.00
_cell.angle_beta   90.00
_cell.angle_gamma   90.00
#
_symmetry.space_group_name_H-M   'P 1'
#
loop_
_entity.id
_entity.type
_entity.pdbx_description
1 polymer ?
#
loop_
_entity_poly.entity_id
_entity_poly.type
_entity_poly.pdbx_seq_one_letter_code
_entity_poly.pdbx_strand_id
1 'polypeptide(L)' 'MDAYREAQRLYAEAMLSHASGRELIAELERALQRIGELLPQAAPDQRSAVLLMNSSIAERLAGLAEESR' A
#
# COMPACT_ATOMS: atom_id res chain seq x y z
N MET A 1 -5.21 -8.61 15.22
CA MET A 1 -3.90 -8.31 14.58
C MET A 1 -3.62 -6.84 14.84
N ASP A 2 -2.39 -6.44 15.19
CA ASP A 2 -2.09 -5.01 15.38
C ASP A 2 -2.07 -4.27 14.02
N ALA A 3 -2.35 -2.97 14.02
CA ALA A 3 -2.49 -2.17 12.80
C ALA A 3 -1.21 -2.17 11.94
N TYR A 4 -0.04 -2.26 12.57
CA TYR A 4 1.24 -2.33 11.89
C TYR A 4 1.42 -3.67 11.14
N ARG A 5 1.13 -4.80 11.78
CA ARG A 5 1.18 -6.13 11.16
C ARG A 5 0.17 -6.27 10.03
N GLU A 6 -1.01 -5.70 10.17
CA GLU A 6 -1.99 -5.70 9.07
C GLU A 6 -1.52 -4.84 7.90
N ALA A 7 -0.93 -3.66 8.17
CA ALA A 7 -0.33 -2.83 7.12
C ALA A 7 0.83 -3.55 6.41
N GLN A 8 1.70 -4.25 7.16
CA GLN A 8 2.77 -5.09 6.60
C GLN A 8 2.23 -6.19 5.69
N ARG A 9 1.17 -6.89 6.13
CA ARG A 9 0.53 -7.96 5.36
C ARG A 9 -0.03 -7.43 4.04
N LEU A 10 -0.80 -6.34 4.10
CA LEU A 10 -1.38 -5.69 2.92
C LEU A 10 -0.31 -5.17 1.96
N TYR A 11 0.77 -4.57 2.49
CA TYR A 11 1.89 -4.10 1.69
C TYR A 11 2.58 -5.25 0.96
N ALA A 12 2.87 -6.35 1.67
CA ALA A 12 3.49 -7.52 1.08
C ALA A 12 2.62 -8.15 -0.01
N GLU A 13 1.32 -8.28 0.22
CA GLU A 13 0.35 -8.80 -0.77
C GLU A 13 0.34 -7.93 -2.03
N ALA A 14 0.30 -6.61 -1.89
CA ALA A 14 0.32 -5.69 -3.02
C ALA A 14 1.65 -5.71 -3.79
N MET A 15 2.78 -5.84 -3.09
CA MET A 15 4.12 -5.85 -3.71
C MET A 15 4.46 -7.17 -4.38
N LEU A 16 3.93 -8.29 -3.88
CA LEU A 16 4.16 -9.63 -4.42
C LEU A 16 3.04 -10.09 -5.39
N SER A 17 2.07 -9.23 -5.67
CA SER A 17 0.98 -9.55 -6.58
C SER A 17 1.49 -9.96 -7.96
N HIS A 18 0.89 -11.03 -8.50
CA HIS A 18 1.08 -11.48 -9.88
C HIS A 18 0.08 -10.85 -10.86
N ALA A 19 -0.83 -9.99 -10.37
CA ALA A 19 -1.76 -9.24 -11.22
C ALA A 19 -1.03 -8.31 -12.17
N SER A 20 -1.69 -7.94 -13.27
CA SER A 20 -1.13 -7.02 -14.27
C SER A 20 -2.19 -6.06 -14.81
N GLY A 21 -1.73 -4.97 -15.44
CA GLY A 21 -2.61 -3.95 -16.01
C GLY A 21 -3.62 -3.40 -14.99
N ARG A 22 -4.91 -3.43 -15.36
CA ARG A 22 -5.99 -2.87 -14.51
C ARG A 22 -6.18 -3.61 -13.20
N GLU A 23 -5.92 -4.92 -13.16
CA GLU A 23 -6.08 -5.71 -11.94
C GLU A 23 -5.03 -5.30 -10.91
N LEU A 24 -3.77 -5.15 -11.34
CA LEU A 24 -2.69 -4.66 -10.48
C LEU A 24 -2.99 -3.25 -9.94
N ILE A 25 -3.49 -2.35 -10.79
CA ILE A 25 -3.87 -0.99 -10.38
C ILE A 25 -4.94 -1.05 -9.28
N ALA A 26 -6.01 -1.84 -9.47
CA ALA A 26 -7.09 -1.95 -8.50
C ALA A 26 -6.61 -2.54 -7.15
N GLU A 27 -5.69 -3.50 -7.18
CA GLU A 27 -5.09 -4.07 -5.96
C GLU A 27 -4.24 -3.05 -5.21
N LEU A 28 -3.40 -2.29 -5.94
CA LEU A 28 -2.58 -1.24 -5.35
C LEU A 28 -3.44 -0.11 -4.77
N GLU A 29 -4.49 0.33 -5.46
CA GLU A 29 -5.44 1.34 -4.94
C GLU A 29 -6.12 0.87 -3.66
N ARG A 30 -6.57 -0.39 -3.63
CA ARG A 30 -7.18 -0.99 -2.44
C ARG A 30 -6.19 -1.07 -1.27
N ALA A 31 -4.94 -1.47 -1.54
CA ALA A 31 -3.91 -1.53 -0.51
C ALA A 31 -3.55 -0.13 0.02
N LEU A 32 -3.44 0.86 -0.87
CA LEU A 32 -3.19 2.26 -0.52
C LEU A 32 -4.29 2.79 0.42
N GLN A 33 -5.56 2.57 0.09
CA GLN A 33 -6.67 3.01 0.93
C GLN A 33 -6.62 2.34 2.32
N ARG A 34 -6.53 1.00 2.35
CA ARG A 34 -6.57 0.25 3.62
C ARG A 34 -5.39 0.56 4.53
N ILE A 35 -4.19 0.70 3.98
CA ILE A 35 -3.01 1.08 4.78
C ILE A 35 -3.16 2.52 5.31
N GLY A 36 -3.75 3.43 4.54
CA GLY A 36 -4.04 4.80 4.99
C GLY A 36 -5.00 4.83 6.18
N GLU A 37 -6.03 3.97 6.17
CA GLU A 37 -6.99 3.82 7.28
C GLU A 37 -6.32 3.27 8.57
N LEU A 38 -5.25 2.50 8.44
CA LEU A 38 -4.50 1.92 9.56
C LEU A 38 -3.50 2.91 10.19
N LEU A 39 -3.08 3.95 9.47
CA LEU A 39 -2.09 4.92 9.94
C LEU A 39 -2.44 5.58 11.29
N PRO A 40 -3.67 6.13 11.52
CA PRO A 40 -4.01 6.71 12.82
C PRO A 40 -4.10 5.66 13.94
N GLN A 41 -4.29 4.38 13.59
CA GLN A 41 -4.44 3.26 14.53
C GLN A 41 -3.08 2.66 14.94
N ALA A 42 -2.02 2.92 14.19
CA ALA A 42 -0.68 2.46 14.49
C ALA A 42 -0.10 3.14 15.73
N ALA A 43 0.71 2.38 16.49
CA ALA A 43 1.45 2.92 17.62
C ALA A 43 2.38 4.05 17.17
N PRO A 44 2.63 5.09 18.00
CA PRO A 44 3.39 6.27 17.59
C PRO A 44 4.77 5.97 16.96
N ASP A 45 5.47 4.98 17.49
CA ASP A 45 6.78 4.50 17.02
C ASP A 45 6.72 3.72 15.69
N GLN A 46 5.53 3.25 15.29
CA GLN A 46 5.30 2.47 14.07
C GLN A 46 4.68 3.31 12.93
N ARG A 47 4.13 4.49 13.24
CA ARG A 47 3.42 5.34 12.25
C ARG A 47 4.29 5.69 11.04
N SER A 48 5.56 6.00 11.26
CA SER A 48 6.48 6.32 10.17
C SER A 48 6.66 5.13 9.21
N ALA A 49 6.72 3.91 9.73
CA ALA A 49 6.84 2.71 8.89
C ALA A 49 5.54 2.46 8.09
N VAL A 50 4.36 2.61 8.70
CA VAL A 50 3.08 2.49 8.00
C VAL A 50 2.93 3.58 6.93
N LEU A 51 3.36 4.81 7.21
CA LEU A 51 3.36 5.89 6.24
C LEU A 51 4.27 5.57 5.04
N LEU A 52 5.48 5.07 5.29
CA LEU A 52 6.41 4.68 4.23
C LEU A 52 5.84 3.56 3.33
N MET A 53 5.17 2.56 3.91
CA MET A 53 4.48 1.53 3.14
C MET A 53 3.39 2.14 2.24
N ASN A 54 2.61 3.07 2.77
CA ASN A 54 1.55 3.76 2.03
C ASN A 54 2.11 4.58 0.86
N SER A 55 3.14 5.39 1.13
CA SER A 55 3.80 6.22 0.12
C SER A 55 4.46 5.38 -0.97
N SER A 56 5.09 4.25 -0.63
CA SER A 56 5.68 3.33 -1.62
C SER A 56 4.63 2.76 -2.59
N ILE A 57 3.41 2.49 -2.13
CA ILE A 57 2.31 2.05 -3.02
C ILE A 57 1.84 3.20 -3.91
N ALA A 58 1.71 4.41 -3.36
CA ALA A 58 1.32 5.59 -4.14
C ALA A 58 2.32 5.90 -5.25
N GLU A 59 3.63 5.82 -4.97
CA GLU A 59 4.69 5.99 -5.96
C GLU A 59 4.62 4.94 -7.07
N ARG A 60 4.40 3.68 -6.71
CA ARG A 60 4.23 2.60 -7.70
C ARG A 60 3.02 2.83 -8.60
N LEU A 61 1.89 3.26 -8.04
CA LEU A 61 0.69 3.61 -8.82
C LEU A 61 0.95 4.77 -9.80
N ALA A 62 1.66 5.80 -9.34
CA ALA A 62 2.01 6.94 -10.19
C ALA A 62 2.87 6.51 -11.38
N GLY A 63 3.89 5.67 -11.16
CA GLY A 63 4.74 5.14 -12.23
C GLY A 63 3.96 4.36 -13.30
N LEU A 64 3.00 3.52 -12.89
CA LEU A 64 2.14 2.78 -13.83
C LEU A 64 1.25 3.70 -14.68
N ALA A 65 0.77 4.81 -14.11
CA ALA A 65 -0.04 5.78 -14.82
C ALA A 65 0.78 6.58 -15.85
N GLU A 66 2.07 6.81 -15.58
CA GLU A 66 2.99 7.44 -16.53
C GLU A 66 3.35 6.53 -17.71
N GLU A 67 3.58 5.24 -17.46
CA GLU A 67 3.87 4.24 -18.50
C GLU A 67 2.69 3.98 -19.45
N SER A 68 1.47 4.28 -19.00
CA SER A 68 0.24 4.07 -19.77
C SER A 68 -0.13 5.27 -20.68
N ARG A 69 0.68 6.33 -20.68
CA ARG A 69 0.46 7.59 -21.43
C ARG A 69 1.28 7.63 -22.72
#